data_AF-A0A948GNQ9-F1
#
_entry.id   AF-A0A948GNQ9-F1
#
_cell.length_a   1.000
_cell.length_b   1.000
_cell.length_c   1.000
_cell.angle_alpha   90.00
_cell.angle_beta   90.00
_cell.angle_gamma   90.00
#
_symmetry.space_group_name_H-M   'P 1'
#
loop_
_entity.id
_entity.type
_entity.pdbx_description
1 polymer ?
#
loop_
_entity_poly.entity_id
_entity_poly.type
_entity_poly.pdbx_seq_one_letter_code
_entity_poly.pdbx_strand_id
1 'polypeptide(L)'
;MMRGPGGTAMLGGFFVASGVLAALMALPELWWPTTLAAAVQATAGITIAVTGSLIYAARTDGAPGPEKSAVAVRREAPLLGDWKAVRIGVLLVLGVWAFWYIRVNQADQWLAEDEAERQKAPAWKYSLNDFVGGIPAEKIRKRLSADGFRMRCYGNLDRQSKIEESDTLVCWTLANNIDGIPSQVIAFFFGPEGLRRIRIAFAPEQWPAAKDWFERFEGVAAGKFGVDTGGEDILGRRGTTGLLQISEGRRTPSVMALWHSRERLAETACQSGEFKSAQWRLLCQDWPAPAGPPGFLGGGSAVPVKSGTPARVAATLDSAFADIARCRFPGLFHAPWDGKSHIYFSERGLQPYKEGDGLYHFRVIDAAFGLQVREVIVPGTQDLHALAFDAPLVEAQKAIKSRFGSDFRPSASSRSGEAPELTATRDGKGSVLLCHEREGGE
;
A
#
# COMPACT_ATOMS: atom_id res chain seq x y z
N MET A 1 -20.07 38.64 38.91
CA MET A 1 -19.83 37.76 37.74
C MET A 1 -21.13 37.56 36.98
N MET A 2 -21.30 38.27 35.86
CA MET A 2 -22.49 38.16 35.01
C MET A 2 -22.45 36.83 34.25
N ARG A 3 -23.26 35.84 34.66
CA ARG A 3 -23.59 34.70 33.79
C ARG A 3 -24.57 35.20 32.73
N GLY A 4 -24.02 35.77 31.66
CA GLY A 4 -24.82 36.18 30.51
C GLY A 4 -25.56 34.98 29.92
N PRO A 5 -26.81 35.15 29.45
CA PRO A 5 -27.61 34.09 28.84
C PRO A 5 -27.02 33.53 27.53
N GLY A 6 -25.80 33.90 27.11
CA GLY A 6 -25.07 33.25 26.00
C GLY A 6 -24.27 32.01 26.39
N GLY A 7 -23.82 31.89 27.64
CA GLY A 7 -22.75 30.94 28.00
C GLY A 7 -23.08 29.45 27.85
N THR A 8 -24.29 29.01 28.22
CA THR A 8 -24.62 27.57 28.20
C THR A 8 -25.03 27.06 26.82
N ALA A 9 -25.50 27.94 25.91
CA ALA A 9 -25.80 27.57 24.52
C ALA A 9 -24.51 27.38 23.72
N MET A 10 -23.51 28.25 23.92
CA MET A 10 -22.16 28.04 23.38
C MET A 10 -21.54 26.74 23.90
N LEU A 11 -21.76 26.42 25.19
CA LEU A 11 -21.28 25.18 25.78
C LEU A 11 -21.93 23.94 25.13
N GLY A 12 -23.26 23.94 24.94
CA GLY A 12 -23.97 22.84 24.28
C GLY A 12 -23.52 22.63 22.83
N GLY A 13 -23.40 23.72 22.05
CA GLY A 13 -22.89 23.66 20.68
C GLY A 13 -21.44 23.15 20.59
N PHE A 14 -20.59 23.55 21.54
CA PHE A 14 -19.22 23.06 21.65
C PHE A 14 -19.16 21.54 21.91
N PHE A 15 -20.02 21.02 22.79
CA PHE A 15 -20.10 19.58 23.04
C PHE A 15 -20.58 18.80 21.82
N VAL A 16 -21.57 19.30 21.07
CA VAL A 16 -22.00 18.66 19.81
C VAL A 16 -20.86 18.60 18.81
N ALA A 17 -20.20 19.73 18.54
CA ALA A 17 -19.11 19.79 17.57
C ALA A 17 -17.93 18.88 17.98
N SER A 18 -17.56 18.90 19.27
CA SER A 18 -16.47 18.06 19.79
C SER A 18 -16.81 16.58 19.75
N GLY A 19 -18.04 16.20 20.11
CA GLY A 19 -18.50 14.81 20.07
C GLY A 19 -18.56 14.24 18.66
N VAL A 20 -19.07 15.02 17.70
CA VAL A 20 -19.10 14.64 16.28
C VAL A 20 -17.68 14.49 15.73
N LEU A 21 -16.79 15.45 16.01
CA LEU A 21 -15.40 15.37 15.56
C LEU A 21 -14.68 14.14 16.13
N ALA A 22 -14.86 13.86 17.42
CA ALA A 22 -14.28 12.68 18.06
C ALA A 22 -14.80 11.37 17.44
N ALA A 23 -16.10 11.29 17.12
CA ALA A 23 -16.68 10.14 16.45
C ALA A 23 -16.13 9.98 15.02
N LEU A 24 -16.05 11.06 14.23
CA LEU A 24 -15.51 11.05 12.87
C LEU A 24 -14.04 10.63 12.84
N MET A 25 -13.24 11.10 13.80
CA MET A 25 -11.83 10.71 13.93
C MET A 25 -11.65 9.22 14.25
N ALA A 26 -12.61 8.60 14.94
CA ALA A 26 -12.55 7.18 15.30
C ALA A 26 -13.04 6.24 14.18
N LEU A 27 -13.78 6.76 13.19
CA LEU A 27 -14.33 5.95 12.10
C LEU A 27 -13.25 5.23 11.26
N PRO A 28 -12.12 5.84 10.85
CA PRO A 28 -11.08 5.14 10.10
C PRO A 28 -10.47 3.97 10.88
N GLU A 29 -10.37 4.08 12.20
CA GLU A 29 -9.79 3.04 13.05
C GLU A 29 -10.74 1.84 13.24
N LEU A 30 -12.05 2.07 13.21
CA LEU A 30 -13.07 1.00 13.27
C LEU A 30 -12.98 -0.02 12.13
N TRP A 31 -12.28 0.32 11.04
CA TRP A 31 -12.08 -0.59 9.91
C TRP A 31 -11.09 -1.70 10.23
N TRP A 32 -10.28 -1.54 11.29
CA TRP A 32 -9.36 -2.54 11.79
C TRP A 32 -10.04 -3.40 12.86
N PRO A 33 -10.02 -4.73 12.72
CA PRO A 33 -10.75 -5.62 13.62
C PRO A 33 -10.22 -5.61 15.06
N THR A 34 -9.04 -5.06 15.34
CA THR A 34 -8.36 -5.23 16.64
C THR A 34 -8.50 -4.07 17.62
N THR A 35 -8.99 -2.90 17.21
CA THR A 35 -8.99 -1.72 18.09
C THR A 35 -10.34 -1.54 18.79
N LEU A 36 -10.56 -2.30 19.87
CA LEU A 36 -11.64 -2.02 20.84
C LEU A 36 -11.65 -0.53 21.26
N ALA A 37 -10.47 0.08 21.35
CA ALA A 37 -10.29 1.51 21.63
C ALA A 37 -11.06 2.42 20.65
N ALA A 38 -11.10 2.10 19.36
CA ALA A 38 -11.80 2.90 18.35
C ALA A 38 -13.32 2.86 18.54
N ALA A 39 -13.89 1.68 18.82
CA ALA A 39 -15.30 1.52 19.12
C ALA A 39 -15.69 2.28 20.41
N VAL A 40 -14.83 2.24 21.43
CA VAL A 40 -15.01 2.99 22.68
C VAL A 40 -14.95 4.50 22.43
N GLN A 41 -13.98 4.98 21.64
CA GLN A 41 -13.83 6.39 21.31
C GLN A 41 -15.01 6.93 20.50
N ALA A 42 -15.50 6.17 19.52
CA ALA A 42 -16.70 6.51 18.75
C ALA A 42 -17.94 6.57 19.66
N THR A 43 -18.10 5.60 20.57
CA THR A 43 -19.20 5.59 21.56
C THR A 43 -19.16 6.81 22.47
N ALA A 44 -17.96 7.19 22.95
CA ALA A 44 -17.76 8.39 23.75
C ALA A 44 -18.12 9.67 22.97
N GLY A 45 -17.68 9.79 21.72
CA GLY A 45 -18.01 10.92 20.84
C GLY A 45 -19.51 11.07 20.62
N ILE A 46 -20.22 9.98 20.31
CA ILE A 46 -21.69 9.96 20.15
C ILE A 46 -22.39 10.39 21.43
N THR A 47 -21.95 9.89 22.59
CA THR A 47 -22.56 10.21 23.90
C THR A 47 -22.38 11.68 24.24
N ILE A 48 -21.20 12.25 23.98
CA ILE A 48 -20.90 13.67 24.16
C ILE A 48 -21.78 14.53 23.25
N ALA A 49 -21.93 14.14 21.98
CA ALA A 49 -22.76 14.85 21.02
C ALA A 49 -24.23 14.88 21.45
N VAL A 50 -24.79 13.72 21.84
CA VAL A 50 -26.18 13.61 22.30
C VAL A 50 -26.41 14.45 23.56
N THR A 51 -25.49 14.40 24.52
CA THR A 51 -25.55 15.23 25.74
C THR A 51 -25.51 16.72 25.41
N GLY A 52 -24.63 17.13 24.48
CA GLY A 52 -24.57 18.50 23.97
C GLY A 52 -25.88 18.95 23.33
N SER A 53 -26.50 18.09 22.52
CA SER A 53 -27.80 18.37 21.89
C SER A 53 -28.92 18.54 22.92
N LEU A 54 -28.96 17.71 23.96
CA LEU A 54 -29.94 17.84 25.05
C LEU A 54 -29.75 19.15 25.84
N ILE A 55 -28.51 19.53 26.14
CA ILE A 55 -28.21 20.81 26.80
C ILE A 55 -28.63 22.01 25.93
N TYR A 56 -28.44 21.90 24.61
CA TYR A 56 -28.83 22.93 23.66
C TYR A 56 -30.36 23.08 23.54
N ALA A 57 -31.08 21.96 23.42
CA ALA A 57 -32.54 21.92 23.27
C ALA A 57 -33.29 22.41 24.51
N ALA A 58 -32.81 22.06 25.73
CA ALA A 58 -33.42 22.49 26.98
C ALA A 58 -33.49 24.02 27.18
N ARG A 59 -32.83 24.80 26.30
CA ARG A 59 -32.76 26.26 26.40
C ARG A 59 -33.65 27.00 25.42
N THR A 60 -33.95 26.43 24.26
CA THR A 60 -34.79 27.09 23.24
C THR A 60 -36.24 27.24 23.70
N ASP A 61 -36.69 26.39 24.63
CA ASP A 61 -38.06 26.40 25.14
C ASP A 61 -38.30 27.43 26.27
N GLY A 62 -37.25 28.12 26.73
CA GLY A 62 -37.25 28.93 27.95
C GLY A 62 -37.13 30.44 27.78
N ALA A 63 -37.25 31.01 26.56
CA ALA A 63 -37.22 32.46 26.38
C ALA A 63 -38.64 33.05 26.51
N PRO A 64 -39.04 33.63 27.66
CA PRO A 64 -40.28 34.37 27.77
C PRO A 64 -40.20 35.60 26.87
N GLY A 65 -41.01 35.63 25.81
CA GLY A 65 -41.31 36.88 25.11
C GLY A 65 -41.94 37.86 26.10
N PRO A 66 -41.52 39.14 26.11
CA PRO A 66 -42.20 40.14 26.91
C PRO A 66 -43.60 40.35 26.32
N GLU A 67 -44.61 40.41 27.19
CA GLU A 67 -46.01 40.81 26.94
C GLU A 67 -46.98 39.80 26.29
N LYS A 68 -47.72 39.05 27.14
CA LYS A 68 -49.12 39.37 27.51
C LYS A 68 -49.79 38.23 28.30
N SER A 69 -50.10 38.56 29.55
CA SER A 69 -51.22 38.16 30.41
C SER A 69 -51.93 36.81 30.21
N ALA A 70 -51.78 35.98 31.24
CA ALA A 70 -52.85 35.33 32.02
C ALA A 70 -53.90 34.47 31.28
N VAL A 71 -53.51 33.27 30.85
CA VAL A 71 -54.35 32.08 30.98
C VAL A 71 -53.45 30.92 31.40
N ALA A 72 -53.67 30.39 32.60
CA ALA A 72 -52.96 29.24 33.14
C ALA A 72 -53.43 27.96 32.41
N VAL A 73 -52.97 27.78 31.16
CA VAL A 73 -53.06 26.49 30.49
C VAL A 73 -52.02 25.59 31.13
N ARG A 74 -52.49 24.53 31.76
CA ARG A 74 -51.72 23.39 32.27
C ARG A 74 -50.95 22.78 31.09
N ARG A 75 -49.77 23.34 30.76
CA ARG A 75 -48.86 22.80 29.76
C ARG A 75 -48.35 21.47 30.28
N GLU A 76 -48.94 20.39 29.79
CA GLU A 76 -48.34 19.07 29.86
C GLU A 76 -46.90 19.20 29.34
N ALA A 77 -45.95 18.80 30.18
CA ALA A 77 -44.53 19.00 29.95
C ALA A 77 -44.14 18.42 28.58
N PRO A 78 -43.41 19.16 27.73
CA PRO A 78 -42.91 18.68 26.45
C PRO A 78 -41.75 17.70 26.65
N LEU A 79 -41.97 16.61 27.39
CA LEU A 79 -40.96 15.58 27.66
C LEU A 79 -40.71 14.65 26.45
N LEU A 80 -41.47 14.79 25.36
CA LEU A 80 -41.43 13.88 24.21
C LEU A 80 -40.62 14.40 23.00
N GLY A 81 -40.26 15.70 22.96
CA GLY A 81 -39.52 16.30 21.82
C GLY A 81 -38.07 15.82 21.72
N ASP A 82 -37.39 15.71 22.86
CA ASP A 82 -35.96 15.40 22.95
C ASP A 82 -35.62 13.90 22.89
N TRP A 83 -36.64 13.04 22.91
CA TRP A 83 -36.47 11.59 22.83
C TRP A 83 -35.90 11.12 21.48
N LYS A 84 -36.05 11.94 20.43
CA LYS A 84 -35.47 11.64 19.11
C LYS A 84 -33.94 11.64 19.13
N ALA A 85 -33.31 12.62 19.79
CA ALA A 85 -31.85 12.71 19.87
C ALA A 85 -31.27 11.52 20.66
N VAL A 86 -31.92 11.14 21.76
CA VAL A 86 -31.54 9.96 22.56
C VAL A 86 -31.67 8.67 21.74
N ARG A 87 -32.79 8.48 21.03
CA ARG A 87 -33.00 7.30 20.16
C ARG A 87 -31.94 7.21 19.07
N ILE A 88 -31.63 8.31 18.40
CA ILE A 88 -30.58 8.36 17.36
C ILE A 88 -29.23 8.01 17.97
N GLY A 89 -28.88 8.60 19.13
CA GLY A 89 -27.65 8.29 19.84
C GLY A 89 -27.51 6.81 20.20
N VAL A 90 -28.57 6.22 20.78
CA VAL A 90 -28.58 4.79 21.12
C VAL A 90 -28.44 3.92 19.87
N LEU A 91 -29.14 4.24 18.78
CA LEU A 91 -29.03 3.48 17.53
C LEU A 91 -27.63 3.59 16.91
N LEU A 92 -26.99 4.75 16.97
CA LEU A 92 -25.61 4.94 16.49
C LEU A 92 -24.62 4.13 17.31
N VAL A 93 -24.74 4.13 18.64
CA VAL A 93 -23.89 3.30 19.51
C VAL A 93 -24.08 1.82 19.20
N LEU A 94 -25.33 1.35 19.11
CA LEU A 94 -25.62 -0.04 18.73
C LEU A 94 -25.06 -0.39 17.35
N GLY A 95 -25.15 0.53 16.39
CA GLY A 95 -24.58 0.37 15.05
C GLY A 95 -23.05 0.24 15.06
N VAL A 96 -22.34 1.07 15.83
CA VAL A 96 -20.88 0.97 16.01
C VAL A 96 -20.48 -0.37 16.61
N TRP A 97 -21.16 -0.80 17.67
CA TRP A 97 -20.88 -2.08 18.34
C TRP A 97 -21.21 -3.28 17.45
N ALA A 98 -22.34 -3.25 16.72
CA ALA A 98 -22.69 -4.30 15.77
C ALA A 98 -21.67 -4.39 14.63
N PHE A 99 -21.23 -3.26 14.07
CA PHE A 99 -20.20 -3.21 13.04
C PHE A 99 -18.87 -3.78 13.56
N TRP A 100 -18.40 -3.32 14.72
CA TRP A 100 -17.19 -3.84 15.35
C TRP A 100 -17.28 -5.36 15.60
N TYR A 101 -18.39 -5.83 16.17
CA TYR A 101 -18.62 -7.25 16.42
C TYR A 101 -18.57 -8.09 15.12
N ILE A 102 -19.22 -7.62 14.05
CA ILE A 102 -19.16 -8.30 12.75
C ILE A 102 -17.72 -8.38 12.23
N ARG A 103 -16.93 -7.31 12.37
CA ARG A 103 -15.54 -7.26 11.89
C ARG A 103 -14.60 -8.14 12.72
N VAL A 104 -14.73 -8.14 14.05
CA VAL A 104 -13.99 -9.05 14.94
C VAL A 104 -14.33 -10.51 14.62
N ASN A 105 -15.61 -10.84 14.53
CA ASN A 105 -16.04 -12.20 14.25
C ASN A 105 -15.61 -12.66 12.83
N GLN A 106 -15.58 -11.76 11.85
CA GLN A 106 -14.95 -12.05 10.56
C GLN A 106 -13.47 -12.35 10.73
N ALA A 107 -12.71 -11.53 11.45
CA ALA A 107 -11.28 -11.80 11.69
C ALA A 107 -11.04 -13.16 12.36
N ASP A 108 -11.86 -13.54 13.35
CA ASP A 108 -11.77 -14.84 14.03
C ASP A 108 -12.08 -16.01 13.09
N GLN A 109 -13.07 -15.87 12.21
CA GLN A 109 -13.38 -16.89 11.20
C GLN A 109 -12.22 -17.09 10.22
N TRP A 110 -11.60 -16.00 9.76
CA TRP A 110 -10.43 -16.07 8.89
C TRP A 110 -9.26 -16.77 9.60
N LEU A 111 -9.04 -16.50 10.88
CA LEU A 111 -8.02 -17.18 11.68
C LEU A 111 -8.30 -18.69 11.80
N ALA A 112 -9.55 -19.09 12.03
CA ALA A 112 -9.91 -20.50 12.13
C ALA A 112 -9.78 -21.25 10.79
N GLU A 113 -10.20 -20.63 9.69
CA GLU A 113 -10.06 -21.20 8.35
C GLU A 113 -8.60 -21.31 7.91
N ASP A 114 -7.80 -20.26 8.12
CA ASP A 114 -6.37 -20.28 7.80
C ASP A 114 -5.63 -21.28 8.71
N GLU A 115 -6.00 -21.42 9.99
CA GLU A 115 -5.44 -22.45 10.88
C GLU A 115 -5.78 -23.87 10.41
N ALA A 116 -7.03 -24.12 10.00
CA ALA A 116 -7.44 -25.40 9.44
C ALA A 116 -6.76 -25.71 8.10
N GLU A 117 -6.54 -24.69 7.25
CA GLU A 117 -5.77 -24.83 6.01
C GLU A 117 -4.29 -25.11 6.32
N ARG A 118 -3.69 -24.37 7.26
CA ARG A 118 -2.31 -24.55 7.72
C ARG A 118 -2.07 -25.98 8.20
N GLN A 119 -2.96 -26.52 9.03
CA GLN A 119 -2.85 -27.90 9.54
C GLN A 119 -2.83 -28.94 8.41
N LYS A 120 -3.52 -28.68 7.29
CA LYS A 120 -3.58 -29.56 6.12
C LYS A 120 -2.45 -29.33 5.12
N ALA A 121 -1.78 -28.18 5.18
CA ALA A 121 -0.70 -27.83 4.27
C ALA A 121 0.53 -28.72 4.47
N PRO A 122 1.40 -28.88 3.45
CA PRO A 122 2.68 -29.55 3.63
C PRO A 122 3.59 -28.79 4.61
N ALA A 123 4.54 -29.51 5.22
CA ALA A 123 5.64 -28.86 5.93
C ALA A 123 6.56 -28.14 4.94
N TRP A 124 7.04 -26.97 5.34
CA TRP A 124 7.98 -26.18 4.56
C TRP A 124 9.35 -26.85 4.55
N LYS A 125 9.84 -27.20 3.36
CA LYS A 125 11.09 -27.95 3.17
C LYS A 125 12.18 -27.17 2.44
N TYR A 126 11.92 -25.91 2.08
CA TYR A 126 12.85 -25.11 1.29
C TYR A 126 13.71 -24.24 2.20
N SER A 127 15.01 -24.21 1.93
CA SER A 127 15.89 -23.23 2.54
C SER A 127 15.64 -21.86 1.93
N LEU A 128 15.77 -20.80 2.71
CA LEU A 128 15.78 -19.44 2.15
C LEU A 128 16.97 -19.22 1.20
N ASN A 129 18.04 -20.02 1.34
CA ASN A 129 19.16 -20.06 0.39
C ASN A 129 18.80 -20.71 -0.96
N ASP A 130 17.64 -21.39 -1.08
CA ASP A 130 17.20 -21.94 -2.36
C ASP A 130 16.66 -20.85 -3.29
N PHE A 131 16.22 -19.72 -2.73
CA PHE A 131 15.64 -18.60 -3.45
C PHE A 131 16.70 -17.57 -3.83
N VAL A 132 16.54 -16.95 -4.99
CA VAL A 132 17.36 -15.82 -5.46
C VAL A 132 16.46 -14.66 -5.88
N GLY A 133 17.03 -13.46 -5.98
CA GLY A 133 16.31 -12.33 -6.55
C GLY A 133 15.88 -12.60 -7.99
N GLY A 134 14.80 -11.93 -8.40
CA GLY A 134 14.34 -11.90 -9.78
C GLY A 134 13.57 -13.13 -10.27
N ILE A 135 13.28 -14.11 -9.40
CA ILE A 135 12.42 -15.23 -9.77
C ILE A 135 11.00 -14.70 -10.08
N PRO A 136 10.41 -14.96 -11.26
CA PRO A 136 9.05 -14.54 -11.55
C PRO A 136 8.03 -15.23 -10.64
N ALA A 137 6.99 -14.49 -10.21
CA ALA A 137 5.94 -15.02 -9.33
C ALA A 137 5.28 -16.30 -9.85
N GLU A 138 5.04 -16.37 -11.16
CA GLU A 138 4.48 -17.55 -11.83
C GLU A 138 5.32 -18.81 -11.63
N LYS A 139 6.64 -18.65 -11.58
CA LYS A 139 7.56 -19.78 -11.39
C LYS A 139 7.50 -20.31 -9.96
N ILE A 140 7.46 -19.40 -8.97
CA ILE A 140 7.27 -19.76 -7.56
C ILE A 140 5.91 -20.42 -7.36
N ARG A 141 4.85 -19.82 -7.91
CA ARG A 141 3.48 -20.35 -7.82
C ARG A 141 3.40 -21.76 -8.38
N LYS A 142 3.87 -21.97 -9.62
CA LYS A 142 3.86 -23.28 -10.27
C LYS A 142 4.61 -24.33 -9.45
N ARG A 143 5.80 -23.99 -8.93
CA ARG A 143 6.62 -24.92 -8.14
C ARG A 143 5.97 -25.26 -6.81
N LEU A 144 5.56 -24.26 -6.03
CA LEU A 144 4.96 -24.49 -4.71
C LEU A 144 3.62 -25.22 -4.84
N SER A 145 2.79 -24.88 -5.83
CA SER A 145 1.54 -25.62 -6.07
C SER A 145 1.75 -27.07 -6.50
N ALA A 146 2.80 -27.37 -7.27
CA ALA A 146 3.16 -28.75 -7.59
C ALA A 146 3.58 -29.55 -6.35
N ASP A 147 4.11 -28.88 -5.33
CA ASP A 147 4.53 -29.47 -4.06
C ASP A 147 3.40 -29.45 -3.01
N GLY A 148 2.16 -29.08 -3.39
CA GLY A 148 0.95 -29.17 -2.56
C GLY A 148 0.58 -27.88 -1.80
N PHE A 149 1.30 -26.78 -2.01
CA PHE A 149 1.00 -25.51 -1.38
C PHE A 149 -0.10 -24.74 -2.12
N ARG A 150 -1.06 -24.20 -1.37
CA ARG A 150 -2.08 -23.30 -1.92
C ARG A 150 -1.51 -21.88 -1.98
N MET A 151 -1.24 -21.41 -3.18
CA MET A 151 -0.68 -20.07 -3.42
C MET A 151 -1.81 -19.08 -3.73
N ARG A 152 -1.88 -17.98 -2.98
CA ARG A 152 -2.78 -16.84 -3.21
C ARG A 152 -1.92 -15.65 -3.62
N CYS A 153 -2.36 -14.87 -4.61
CA CYS A 153 -1.60 -13.70 -5.09
C CYS A 153 -2.52 -12.49 -5.20
N TYR A 154 -2.00 -11.33 -4.82
CA TYR A 154 -2.69 -10.05 -4.86
C TYR A 154 -1.75 -8.99 -5.44
N GLY A 155 -2.19 -8.31 -6.49
CA GLY A 155 -1.50 -7.16 -7.11
C GLY A 155 -2.11 -5.84 -6.67
N ASN A 156 -1.61 -4.73 -7.19
CA ASN A 156 -2.07 -3.37 -6.83
C ASN A 156 -2.03 -3.14 -5.32
N LEU A 157 -0.90 -3.49 -4.71
CA LEU A 157 -0.71 -3.38 -3.27
C LEU A 157 -0.96 -1.94 -2.82
N ASP A 158 -1.83 -1.76 -1.83
CA ASP A 158 -1.92 -0.50 -1.12
C ASP A 158 -0.59 -0.20 -0.38
N ARG A 159 -0.43 1.03 0.09
CA ARG A 159 0.79 1.48 0.77
C ARG A 159 1.16 0.65 2.00
N GLN A 160 0.17 0.08 2.70
CA GLN A 160 0.36 -0.68 3.94
C GLN A 160 0.70 -2.16 3.67
N SER A 161 0.23 -2.68 2.53
CA SER A 161 0.52 -4.02 2.04
C SER A 161 1.91 -4.13 1.41
N LYS A 162 2.52 -3.00 1.04
CA LYS A 162 3.89 -2.91 0.51
C LYS A 162 4.92 -2.94 1.63
N ILE A 163 5.99 -3.73 1.46
CA ILE A 163 7.20 -3.56 2.28
C ILE A 163 8.09 -2.48 1.64
N GLU A 164 8.01 -2.30 0.33
CA GLU A 164 8.63 -1.22 -0.42
C GLU A 164 7.70 -0.66 -1.49
N GLU A 165 7.89 0.61 -1.85
CA GLU A 165 7.07 1.29 -2.86
C GLU A 165 7.07 0.57 -4.22
N SER A 166 8.19 -0.05 -4.58
CA SER A 166 8.36 -0.80 -5.82
C SER A 166 7.83 -2.24 -5.78
N ASP A 167 7.28 -2.71 -4.66
CA ASP A 167 6.58 -3.98 -4.62
C ASP A 167 5.24 -3.84 -5.36
N THR A 168 5.04 -4.65 -6.40
CA THR A 168 3.87 -4.59 -7.30
C THR A 168 2.92 -5.76 -7.10
N LEU A 169 3.42 -6.86 -6.52
CA LEU A 169 2.68 -8.10 -6.33
C LEU A 169 3.15 -8.78 -5.04
N VAL A 170 2.20 -9.31 -4.28
CA VAL A 170 2.47 -10.23 -3.18
C VAL A 170 1.80 -11.56 -3.47
N CYS A 171 2.51 -12.66 -3.25
CA CYS A 171 1.91 -13.98 -3.20
C CYS A 171 2.18 -14.59 -1.82
N TRP A 172 1.25 -15.36 -1.27
CA TRP A 172 1.47 -16.04 0.00
C TRP A 172 0.91 -17.45 0.01
N THR A 173 1.40 -18.23 0.95
CA THR A 173 0.92 -19.57 1.25
C THR A 173 1.02 -19.85 2.74
N LEU A 174 0.37 -20.93 3.15
CA LEU A 174 0.41 -21.47 4.50
C LEU A 174 1.21 -22.78 4.44
N ALA A 175 2.09 -22.97 5.42
CA ALA A 175 2.78 -24.22 5.62
C ALA A 175 2.42 -24.75 7.01
N ASN A 176 2.32 -26.07 7.16
CA ASN A 176 2.01 -26.65 8.47
C ASN A 176 3.06 -26.22 9.50
N ASN A 177 4.34 -26.37 9.16
CA ASN A 177 5.45 -25.91 9.99
C ASN A 177 6.68 -25.63 9.13
N ILE A 178 7.63 -24.89 9.69
CA ILE A 178 8.99 -24.69 9.18
C ILE A 178 9.94 -25.27 10.22
N ASP A 179 10.63 -26.37 9.89
CA ASP A 179 11.48 -27.11 10.83
C ASP A 179 10.80 -27.43 12.17
N GLY A 180 9.52 -27.83 12.12
CA GLY A 180 8.71 -28.14 13.31
C GLY A 180 8.07 -26.94 13.99
N ILE A 181 8.33 -25.70 13.52
CA ILE A 181 7.76 -24.47 14.08
C ILE A 181 6.48 -24.10 13.33
N PRO A 182 5.32 -23.98 14.00
CA PRO A 182 4.09 -23.51 13.37
C PRO A 182 4.27 -22.12 12.73
N SER A 183 4.12 -22.04 11.41
CA SER A 183 4.20 -20.78 10.67
C SER A 183 2.80 -20.24 10.36
N GLN A 184 2.55 -18.96 10.59
CA GLN A 184 1.27 -18.32 10.28
C GLN A 184 1.12 -18.01 8.79
N VAL A 185 2.17 -17.50 8.14
CA VAL A 185 2.14 -17.18 6.71
C VAL A 185 3.55 -17.10 6.13
N ILE A 186 3.71 -17.51 4.88
CA ILE A 186 4.92 -17.30 4.08
C ILE A 186 4.52 -16.44 2.86
N ALA A 187 5.00 -15.19 2.82
CA ALA A 187 4.66 -14.22 1.79
C ALA A 187 5.90 -13.85 0.95
N PHE A 188 5.73 -13.81 -0.36
CA PHE A 188 6.71 -13.49 -1.39
C PHE A 188 6.35 -12.13 -1.99
N PHE A 189 7.28 -11.20 -1.94
CA PHE A 189 7.10 -9.85 -2.47
C PHE A 189 7.90 -9.70 -3.75
N PHE A 190 7.22 -9.20 -4.79
CA PHE A 190 7.76 -9.06 -6.12
C PHE A 190 7.75 -7.59 -6.54
N GLY A 191 8.83 -7.16 -7.17
CA GLY A 191 8.87 -5.91 -7.93
C GLY A 191 8.92 -6.19 -9.43
N PRO A 192 9.24 -5.17 -10.25
CA PRO A 192 9.32 -5.32 -11.71
C PRO A 192 10.26 -6.44 -12.16
N GLU A 193 11.38 -6.62 -11.45
CA GLU A 193 12.41 -7.61 -11.78
C GLU A 193 12.09 -9.03 -11.27
N GLY A 194 11.04 -9.21 -10.45
CA GLY A 194 10.67 -10.51 -9.85
C GLY A 194 10.83 -10.53 -8.33
N LEU A 195 11.13 -11.70 -7.75
CA LEU A 195 11.21 -11.91 -6.31
C LEU A 195 12.25 -10.98 -5.67
N ARG A 196 11.88 -10.31 -4.58
CA ARG A 196 12.77 -9.41 -3.83
C ARG A 196 12.87 -9.78 -2.36
N ARG A 197 11.76 -10.23 -1.76
CA ARG A 197 11.68 -10.56 -0.34
C ARG A 197 10.80 -11.75 -0.06
N ILE A 198 11.08 -12.42 1.04
CA ILE A 198 10.23 -13.45 1.63
C ILE A 198 10.00 -13.08 3.10
N ARG A 199 8.74 -12.91 3.49
CA ARG A 199 8.33 -12.70 4.87
C ARG A 199 7.74 -13.99 5.41
N ILE A 200 8.24 -14.44 6.55
CA ILE A 200 7.69 -15.54 7.32
C ILE A 200 7.20 -14.97 8.64
N ALA A 201 5.95 -15.29 9.00
CA ALA A 201 5.39 -14.91 10.30
C ALA A 201 5.20 -16.15 11.18
N PHE A 202 5.55 -16.02 12.45
CA PHE A 202 5.28 -16.99 13.49
C PHE A 202 4.46 -16.35 14.61
N ALA A 203 3.74 -17.17 15.39
CA ALA A 203 3.07 -16.67 16.58
C ALA A 203 4.11 -16.15 17.62
N PRO A 204 3.78 -15.14 18.45
CA PRO A 204 4.70 -14.56 19.42
C PRO A 204 5.37 -15.59 20.34
N GLU A 205 4.59 -16.55 20.84
CA GLU A 205 5.02 -17.67 21.69
C GLU A 205 6.06 -18.60 21.02
N GLN A 206 6.21 -18.53 19.69
CA GLN A 206 7.21 -19.30 18.95
C GLN A 206 8.58 -18.60 18.89
N TRP A 207 8.75 -17.41 19.48
CA TRP A 207 10.01 -16.67 19.43
C TRP A 207 11.24 -17.51 19.79
N PRO A 208 11.28 -18.29 20.89
CA PRO A 208 12.46 -19.09 21.22
C PRO A 208 12.84 -20.06 20.09
N ALA A 209 11.86 -20.77 19.54
CA ALA A 209 12.09 -21.72 18.46
C ALA A 209 12.47 -21.02 17.14
N ALA A 210 11.82 -19.90 16.82
CA ALA A 210 12.12 -19.11 15.62
C ALA A 210 13.52 -18.48 15.67
N LYS A 211 13.95 -18.02 16.86
CA LYS A 211 15.30 -17.53 17.09
C LYS A 211 16.33 -18.65 16.92
N ASP A 212 16.08 -19.82 17.49
CA ASP A 212 16.97 -20.98 17.33
C ASP A 212 17.07 -21.42 15.86
N TRP A 213 15.95 -21.41 15.13
CA TRP A 213 15.93 -21.65 13.68
C TRP A 213 16.76 -20.62 12.92
N PHE A 214 16.60 -19.34 13.24
CA PHE A 214 17.40 -18.25 12.67
C PHE A 214 18.89 -18.44 12.98
N GLU A 215 19.27 -18.83 14.19
CA GLU A 215 20.67 -19.04 14.56
C GLU A 215 21.32 -20.23 13.84
N ARG A 216 20.52 -21.24 13.49
CA ARG A 216 20.94 -22.39 12.65
C ARG A 216 20.93 -22.09 11.16
N PHE A 217 20.33 -20.97 10.72
CA PHE A 217 20.31 -20.59 9.31
C PHE A 217 21.74 -20.51 8.76
N GLU A 218 21.98 -21.24 7.66
CA GLU A 218 23.27 -21.31 6.99
C GLU A 218 23.67 -19.93 6.48
N GLY A 219 24.70 -19.37 7.10
CA GLY A 219 25.15 -18.02 6.85
C GLY A 219 26.02 -17.49 7.98
N VAL A 220 26.37 -16.22 7.88
CA VAL A 220 27.20 -15.51 8.86
C VAL A 220 26.39 -14.42 9.54
N ALA A 221 26.62 -14.21 10.84
CA ALA A 221 25.98 -13.13 11.57
C ALA A 221 26.34 -11.77 10.96
N ALA A 222 25.33 -10.98 10.61
CA ALA A 222 25.46 -9.65 10.02
C ALA A 222 25.21 -8.51 11.03
N GLY A 223 25.01 -8.86 12.31
CA GLY A 223 24.80 -7.92 13.40
C GLY A 223 23.36 -7.40 13.48
N LYS A 224 23.22 -6.18 14.00
CA LYS A 224 21.93 -5.52 14.27
C LYS A 224 21.59 -4.51 13.17
N PHE A 225 20.30 -4.41 12.84
CA PHE A 225 19.75 -3.53 11.80
C PHE A 225 18.79 -2.47 12.37
N GLY A 226 19.03 -2.06 13.62
CA GLY A 226 18.16 -1.14 14.35
C GLY A 226 17.22 -1.89 15.27
N VAL A 227 16.08 -1.27 15.57
CA VAL A 227 15.03 -1.80 16.42
C VAL A 227 13.71 -1.83 15.67
N ASP A 228 12.87 -2.82 15.97
CA ASP A 228 11.51 -2.88 15.45
C ASP A 228 10.59 -1.85 16.13
N THR A 229 9.32 -1.82 15.74
CA THR A 229 8.31 -0.94 16.35
C THR A 229 8.03 -1.27 17.82
N GLY A 230 8.40 -2.46 18.27
CA GLY A 230 8.38 -2.89 19.66
C GLY A 230 9.57 -2.42 20.49
N GLY A 231 10.62 -1.90 19.83
CA GLY A 231 11.89 -1.51 20.44
C GLY A 231 12.89 -2.68 20.58
N GLU A 232 12.59 -3.84 20.01
CA GLU A 232 13.47 -5.02 20.07
C GLU A 232 14.48 -5.00 18.91
N ASP A 233 15.68 -5.53 19.13
CA ASP A 233 16.74 -5.53 18.13
C ASP A 233 16.37 -6.37 16.90
N ILE A 234 16.56 -5.80 15.71
CA ILE A 234 16.47 -6.54 14.45
C ILE A 234 17.81 -7.23 14.19
N LEU A 235 17.85 -8.55 14.35
CA LEU A 235 19.04 -9.36 14.13
C LEU A 235 19.13 -9.76 12.66
N GLY A 236 20.31 -9.74 12.06
CA GLY A 236 20.51 -10.19 10.68
C GLY A 236 21.58 -11.26 10.51
N ARG A 237 21.36 -12.16 9.56
CA ARG A 237 22.30 -13.19 9.10
C ARG A 237 22.35 -13.22 7.58
N ARG A 238 23.56 -13.14 7.04
CA ARG A 238 23.83 -13.19 5.61
C ARG A 238 23.96 -14.64 5.16
N GLY A 239 22.98 -15.11 4.40
CA GLY A 239 23.02 -16.39 3.70
C GLY A 239 23.78 -16.31 2.38
N THR A 240 23.64 -17.31 1.53
CA THR A 240 24.30 -17.35 0.22
C THR A 240 23.58 -16.48 -0.82
N THR A 241 22.25 -16.38 -0.72
CA THR A 241 21.40 -15.69 -1.71
C THR A 241 20.71 -14.44 -1.19
N GLY A 242 20.76 -14.19 0.12
CA GLY A 242 20.15 -13.01 0.72
C GLY A 242 20.49 -12.79 2.19
N LEU A 243 19.92 -11.71 2.75
CA LEU A 243 20.00 -11.37 4.17
C LEU A 243 18.69 -11.77 4.84
N LEU A 244 18.77 -12.66 5.83
CA LEU A 244 17.65 -12.95 6.72
C LEU A 244 17.71 -12.02 7.93
N GLN A 245 16.61 -11.35 8.23
CA GLN A 245 16.42 -10.54 9.43
C GLN A 245 15.31 -11.13 10.30
N ILE A 246 15.41 -11.01 11.62
CA ILE A 246 14.35 -11.43 12.55
C ILE A 246 14.31 -10.51 13.77
N SER A 247 13.12 -10.35 14.37
CA SER A 247 12.92 -9.65 15.65
C SER A 247 11.90 -10.39 16.52
N GLU A 248 11.99 -10.21 17.85
CA GLU A 248 11.11 -10.84 18.84
C GLU A 248 9.65 -10.39 18.72
N GLY A 249 9.42 -9.14 18.30
CA GLY A 249 8.08 -8.65 18.06
C GLY A 249 7.20 -8.60 19.31
N ARG A 250 7.74 -8.33 20.50
CA ARG A 250 6.97 -8.30 21.77
C ARG A 250 5.72 -7.41 21.75
N ARG A 251 5.72 -6.39 20.90
CA ARG A 251 4.59 -5.46 20.72
C ARG A 251 3.88 -5.64 19.38
N THR A 252 4.28 -6.63 18.59
CA THR A 252 3.64 -6.98 17.32
C THR A 252 2.88 -8.29 17.50
N PRO A 253 1.80 -8.51 16.72
CA PRO A 253 1.00 -9.73 16.84
C PRO A 253 1.72 -11.00 16.34
N SER A 254 2.93 -10.86 15.79
CA SER A 254 3.73 -11.96 15.26
C SER A 254 5.23 -11.67 15.32
N VAL A 255 6.02 -12.75 15.40
CA VAL A 255 7.46 -12.75 15.13
C VAL A 255 7.64 -12.74 13.62
N MET A 256 8.37 -11.75 13.10
CA MET A 256 8.63 -11.62 11.67
C MET A 256 10.07 -11.98 11.34
N ALA A 257 10.24 -12.94 10.43
CA ALA A 257 11.50 -13.19 9.74
C ALA A 257 11.39 -12.68 8.30
N LEU A 258 12.31 -11.82 7.88
CA LEU A 258 12.31 -11.17 6.58
C LEU A 258 13.61 -11.48 5.84
N TRP A 259 13.52 -12.22 4.75
CA TRP A 259 14.61 -12.43 3.82
C TRP A 259 14.59 -11.37 2.73
N HIS A 260 15.75 -10.77 2.45
CA HIS A 260 15.99 -9.84 1.36
C HIS A 260 16.95 -10.47 0.36
N SER A 261 16.62 -10.44 -0.92
CA SER A 261 17.54 -10.96 -1.94
C SER A 261 18.84 -10.15 -1.99
N ARG A 262 19.93 -10.81 -2.36
CA ARG A 262 21.23 -10.16 -2.56
C ARG A 262 21.14 -9.05 -3.62
N GLU A 263 20.46 -9.32 -4.73
CA GLU A 263 20.27 -8.37 -5.84
C GLU A 263 19.60 -7.09 -5.32
N ARG A 264 18.56 -7.27 -4.50
CA ARG A 264 17.87 -6.16 -3.84
C ARG A 264 18.82 -5.37 -2.94
N LEU A 265 19.60 -6.03 -2.08
CA LEU A 265 20.53 -5.34 -1.18
C LEU A 265 21.59 -4.53 -1.95
N ALA A 266 22.09 -5.08 -3.06
CA ALA A 266 23.04 -4.42 -3.94
C ALA A 266 22.46 -3.16 -4.61
N GLU A 267 21.17 -3.16 -4.94
CA GLU A 267 20.50 -2.04 -5.59
C GLU A 267 20.24 -0.85 -4.67
N THR A 268 19.96 -1.06 -3.37
CA THR A 268 19.76 0.08 -2.45
C THR A 268 20.81 0.22 -1.40
N ALA A 269 20.88 -0.70 -0.44
CA ALA A 269 21.62 -0.45 0.79
C ALA A 269 23.13 -0.36 0.56
N CYS A 270 23.64 -1.07 -0.45
CA CYS A 270 25.03 -0.96 -0.87
C CYS A 270 25.37 0.36 -1.58
N GLN A 271 24.39 1.01 -2.20
CA GLN A 271 24.54 2.28 -2.92
C GLN A 271 24.23 3.50 -2.05
N SER A 272 23.32 3.37 -1.08
CA SER A 272 22.89 4.47 -0.22
C SER A 272 23.86 4.78 0.92
N GLY A 273 24.81 3.89 1.22
CA GLY A 273 25.76 4.06 2.32
C GLY A 273 25.12 3.88 3.71
N GLU A 274 23.95 3.25 3.79
CA GLU A 274 23.21 3.01 5.04
C GLU A 274 23.95 2.09 6.03
N PHE A 275 24.84 1.22 5.54
CA PHE A 275 25.54 0.26 6.38
C PHE A 275 26.83 0.83 6.98
N LYS A 276 27.09 0.49 8.26
CA LYS A 276 28.41 0.69 8.87
C LYS A 276 29.48 -0.04 8.04
N SER A 277 30.70 0.49 8.01
CA SER A 277 31.79 -0.02 7.16
C SER A 277 31.99 -1.54 7.19
N ALA A 278 31.93 -2.17 8.37
CA ALA A 278 32.04 -3.62 8.52
C ALA A 278 30.82 -4.38 7.95
N GLN A 279 29.61 -3.89 8.19
CA GLN A 279 28.38 -4.48 7.64
C GLN A 279 28.30 -4.30 6.13
N TRP A 280 28.71 -3.13 5.63
CA TRP A 280 28.79 -2.86 4.20
C TRP A 280 29.75 -3.83 3.51
N ARG A 281 30.96 -4.04 4.05
CA ARG A 281 31.89 -5.03 3.47
C ARG A 281 31.25 -6.41 3.42
N LEU A 282 30.67 -6.87 4.53
CA LEU A 282 30.04 -8.17 4.62
C LEU A 282 28.88 -8.37 3.62
N LEU A 283 28.05 -7.35 3.42
CA LEU A 283 26.80 -7.40 2.66
C LEU A 283 26.92 -6.89 1.22
N CYS A 284 28.02 -6.23 0.85
CA CYS A 284 28.16 -5.58 -0.45
C CYS A 284 29.46 -5.99 -1.17
N GLN A 285 30.56 -6.14 -0.42
CA GLN A 285 31.87 -6.44 -1.00
C GLN A 285 32.19 -7.93 -0.96
N ASP A 286 32.04 -8.55 0.20
CA ASP A 286 32.54 -9.90 0.51
C ASP A 286 31.47 -10.98 0.29
N TRP A 287 30.45 -10.70 -0.52
CA TRP A 287 29.38 -11.65 -0.79
C TRP A 287 29.85 -12.70 -1.80
N PRO A 288 29.96 -13.98 -1.41
CA PRO A 288 30.48 -15.01 -2.30
C PRO A 288 29.65 -15.10 -3.58
N ALA A 289 30.29 -15.34 -4.72
CA ALA A 289 29.56 -15.62 -5.95
C ALA A 289 28.65 -16.86 -5.74
N PRO A 290 27.44 -16.90 -6.33
CA PRO A 290 26.57 -18.05 -6.20
C PRO A 290 27.29 -19.31 -6.73
N ALA A 291 27.39 -20.35 -5.92
CA ALA A 291 28.11 -21.58 -6.26
C ALA A 291 27.29 -22.55 -7.15
N GLY A 292 26.56 -22.03 -8.14
CA GLY A 292 25.73 -22.81 -9.05
C GLY A 292 24.34 -22.22 -9.29
N PRO A 293 23.53 -22.88 -10.14
CA PRO A 293 22.15 -22.46 -10.40
C PRO A 293 21.31 -22.52 -9.11
N PRO A 294 20.31 -21.64 -8.94
CA PRO A 294 19.48 -21.59 -7.73
C PRO A 294 18.83 -22.94 -7.42
N GLY A 295 19.02 -23.45 -6.20
CA GLY A 295 18.52 -24.76 -5.77
C GLY A 295 17.01 -24.93 -5.97
N PHE A 296 16.23 -23.85 -5.79
CA PHE A 296 14.77 -23.90 -5.93
C PHE A 296 14.29 -24.29 -7.34
N LEU A 297 15.10 -24.02 -8.37
CA LEU A 297 14.66 -24.10 -9.78
C LEU A 297 15.14 -25.33 -10.54
N GLY A 298 15.87 -26.25 -9.91
CA GLY A 298 16.23 -27.56 -10.47
C GLY A 298 16.66 -27.53 -11.94
N GLY A 299 17.93 -27.23 -12.22
CA GLY A 299 18.57 -27.53 -13.51
C GLY A 299 18.11 -26.77 -14.75
N GLY A 300 17.18 -25.82 -14.64
CA GLY A 300 16.88 -24.89 -15.73
C GLY A 300 17.87 -23.74 -15.75
N SER A 301 18.79 -23.75 -16.73
CA SER A 301 19.80 -22.71 -17.00
C SER A 301 19.28 -21.33 -16.61
N ALA A 302 19.80 -20.79 -15.50
CA ALA A 302 19.67 -19.38 -15.22
C ALA A 302 20.38 -18.69 -16.37
N VAL A 303 19.65 -17.99 -17.24
CA VAL A 303 20.28 -17.06 -18.18
C VAL A 303 21.11 -16.15 -17.27
N PRO A 304 22.45 -16.15 -17.39
CA PRO A 304 23.25 -15.28 -16.55
C PRO A 304 22.83 -13.87 -16.95
N VAL A 305 22.14 -13.17 -16.04
CA VAL A 305 22.06 -11.73 -16.10
C VAL A 305 23.50 -11.29 -15.94
N LYS A 306 24.15 -10.98 -17.06
CA LYS A 306 25.53 -10.53 -17.10
C LYS A 306 25.61 -9.34 -16.15
N SER A 307 26.27 -9.54 -15.00
CA SER A 307 26.64 -8.49 -14.06
C SER A 307 27.78 -7.65 -14.65
N GLY A 308 27.62 -7.16 -15.88
CA GLY A 308 28.16 -5.86 -16.17
C GLY A 308 27.34 -4.89 -15.33
N THR A 309 27.98 -3.96 -14.62
CA THR A 309 27.30 -2.71 -14.26
C THR A 309 26.53 -2.31 -15.50
N PRO A 310 25.18 -2.36 -15.53
CA PRO A 310 24.47 -1.91 -16.70
C PRO A 310 24.97 -0.48 -16.87
N ALA A 311 25.68 -0.22 -17.97
CA ALA A 311 25.95 1.15 -18.38
C ALA A 311 24.58 1.80 -18.29
N ARG A 312 24.41 2.72 -17.33
CA ARG A 312 23.12 3.25 -16.91
C ARG A 312 22.40 3.65 -18.20
N VAL A 313 21.50 2.80 -18.67
CA VAL A 313 20.88 3.02 -19.98
C VAL A 313 20.00 4.21 -19.72
N ALA A 314 20.42 5.38 -20.22
CA ALA A 314 19.74 6.62 -19.98
C ALA A 314 18.25 6.38 -20.26
N ALA A 315 17.40 6.58 -19.26
CA ALA A 315 15.99 6.28 -19.41
C ALA A 315 15.47 7.12 -20.58
N THR A 316 14.84 6.48 -21.56
CA THR A 316 14.21 7.13 -22.73
C THR A 316 12.70 7.15 -22.55
N LEU A 317 11.99 7.99 -23.30
CA LEU A 317 10.53 7.95 -23.30
C LEU A 317 10.00 6.61 -23.82
N ASP A 318 10.64 6.00 -24.81
CA ASP A 318 10.31 4.65 -25.28
C ASP A 318 10.36 3.62 -24.15
N SER A 319 11.35 3.71 -23.25
CA SER A 319 11.46 2.80 -22.10
C SER A 319 10.41 3.12 -21.01
N ALA A 320 10.17 4.40 -20.74
CA ALA A 320 9.19 4.83 -19.73
C ALA A 320 7.74 4.47 -20.13
N PHE A 321 7.47 4.43 -21.44
CA PHE A 321 6.16 4.12 -22.01
C PHE A 321 6.12 2.74 -22.71
N ALA A 322 7.05 1.83 -22.37
CA ALA A 322 7.19 0.55 -23.07
C ALA A 322 5.93 -0.34 -23.01
N ASP A 323 5.13 -0.25 -21.94
CA ASP A 323 3.90 -1.03 -21.74
C ASP A 323 2.62 -0.17 -21.92
N ILE A 324 2.70 0.90 -22.73
CA ILE A 324 1.55 1.77 -23.02
C ILE A 324 0.36 1.03 -23.65
N ALA A 325 0.61 -0.04 -24.40
CA ALA A 325 -0.45 -0.87 -24.99
C ALA A 325 -1.38 -1.50 -23.94
N ARG A 326 -0.95 -1.55 -22.68
CA ARG A 326 -1.70 -2.05 -21.52
C ARG A 326 -1.99 -0.98 -20.47
N CYS A 327 -1.69 0.29 -20.77
CA CYS A 327 -1.76 1.40 -19.82
C CYS A 327 -1.03 1.14 -18.49
N ARG A 328 0.20 0.63 -18.57
CA ARG A 328 1.05 0.38 -17.39
C ARG A 328 2.33 1.19 -17.46
N PHE A 329 2.56 1.99 -16.43
CA PHE A 329 3.69 2.92 -16.36
C PHE A 329 4.45 2.77 -15.02
N PRO A 330 5.12 1.62 -14.81
CA PRO A 330 5.73 1.31 -13.52
C PRO A 330 6.77 2.37 -13.14
N GLY A 331 6.48 3.11 -12.06
CA GLY A 331 7.38 4.13 -11.52
C GLY A 331 7.41 5.45 -12.29
N LEU A 332 6.57 5.64 -13.32
CA LEU A 332 6.48 6.92 -14.03
C LEU A 332 5.59 7.90 -13.26
N PHE A 333 6.18 8.63 -12.32
CA PHE A 333 5.50 9.63 -11.50
C PHE A 333 6.40 10.84 -11.20
N HIS A 334 5.78 11.90 -10.68
CA HIS A 334 6.48 13.04 -10.08
C HIS A 334 5.82 13.37 -8.74
N ALA A 335 6.62 13.35 -7.66
CA ALA A 335 6.17 13.60 -6.30
C ALA A 335 7.01 14.74 -5.69
N PRO A 336 6.57 16.01 -5.82
CA PRO A 336 7.36 17.15 -5.34
C PRO A 336 7.52 17.18 -3.81
N TRP A 337 6.60 16.55 -3.07
CA TRP A 337 6.60 16.55 -1.60
C TRP A 337 7.69 15.67 -0.96
N ASP A 338 8.22 14.67 -1.67
CA ASP A 338 9.30 13.81 -1.18
C ASP A 338 10.58 13.92 -2.02
N GLY A 339 10.60 14.83 -2.99
CA GLY A 339 11.70 15.04 -3.92
C GLY A 339 11.94 13.87 -4.88
N LYS A 340 11.01 12.90 -4.97
CA LYS A 340 11.13 11.76 -5.87
C LYS A 340 10.48 12.05 -7.21
N SER A 341 11.14 11.60 -8.27
CA SER A 341 10.58 11.60 -9.61
C SER A 341 11.12 10.40 -10.37
N HIS A 342 10.40 10.00 -11.42
CA HIS A 342 10.91 8.99 -12.34
C HIS A 342 12.29 9.41 -12.88
N ILE A 343 13.19 8.43 -13.01
CA ILE A 343 14.59 8.63 -13.39
C ILE A 343 14.75 9.46 -14.68
N TYR A 344 13.82 9.32 -15.63
CA TYR A 344 13.75 10.12 -16.85
C TYR A 344 13.76 11.64 -16.57
N PHE A 345 12.96 12.09 -15.60
CA PHE A 345 12.85 13.50 -15.25
C PHE A 345 14.06 13.97 -14.45
N SER A 346 14.46 13.20 -13.42
CA SER A 346 15.55 13.59 -12.53
C SER A 346 16.90 13.67 -13.24
N GLU A 347 17.22 12.72 -14.13
CA GLU A 347 18.52 12.72 -14.85
C GLU A 347 18.63 13.89 -15.84
N ARG A 348 17.50 14.41 -16.32
CA ARG A 348 17.43 15.53 -17.27
C ARG A 348 17.18 16.87 -16.59
N GLY A 349 17.07 16.90 -15.26
CA GLY A 349 16.73 18.11 -14.51
C GLY A 349 15.39 18.73 -14.93
N LEU A 350 14.46 17.91 -15.41
CA LEU A 350 13.15 18.39 -15.86
C LEU A 350 12.29 18.73 -14.65
N GLN A 351 11.70 19.92 -14.70
CA GLN A 351 10.73 20.39 -13.71
C GLN A 351 9.36 20.57 -14.40
N PRO A 352 8.26 20.31 -13.68
CA PRO A 352 6.94 20.55 -14.24
C PRO A 352 6.79 22.05 -14.53
N TYR A 353 6.36 22.40 -15.74
CA TYR A 353 6.12 23.80 -16.10
C TYR A 353 4.68 24.23 -15.78
N LYS A 354 3.80 23.26 -15.56
CA LYS A 354 2.40 23.45 -15.17
C LYS A 354 1.99 22.31 -14.25
N GLU A 355 1.33 22.66 -13.16
CA GLU A 355 0.62 21.78 -12.25
C GLU A 355 -0.85 22.21 -12.23
N GLY A 356 -1.76 21.26 -12.39
CA GLY A 356 -3.19 21.55 -12.40
C GLY A 356 -4.00 20.27 -12.46
N ASP A 357 -5.16 20.28 -11.81
CA ASP A 357 -6.07 19.13 -11.77
C ASP A 357 -5.39 17.84 -11.31
N GLY A 358 -4.40 17.93 -10.41
CA GLY A 358 -3.68 16.75 -9.95
C GLY A 358 -2.75 16.12 -10.98
N LEU A 359 -2.33 16.86 -12.01
CA LEU A 359 -1.42 16.42 -13.05
C LEU A 359 -0.18 17.31 -13.11
N TYR A 360 0.95 16.70 -13.47
CA TYR A 360 2.21 17.38 -13.70
C TYR A 360 2.58 17.35 -15.18
N HIS A 361 2.82 18.53 -15.75
CA HIS A 361 3.14 18.72 -17.16
C HIS A 361 4.62 19.06 -17.34
N PHE A 362 5.30 18.31 -18.21
CA PHE A 362 6.71 18.49 -18.53
C PHE A 362 6.89 18.83 -20.01
N ARG A 363 7.60 19.92 -20.32
CA ARG A 363 8.09 20.16 -21.68
C ARG A 363 9.30 19.28 -21.91
N VAL A 364 9.26 18.50 -22.98
CA VAL A 364 10.37 17.63 -23.37
C VAL A 364 10.74 17.92 -24.81
N ILE A 365 12.02 17.73 -25.14
CA ILE A 365 12.54 17.74 -26.50
C ILE A 365 13.17 16.36 -26.68
N ASP A 366 12.33 15.38 -26.98
CA ASP A 366 12.71 13.97 -27.06
C ASP A 366 11.76 13.26 -28.05
N ALA A 367 12.03 12.00 -28.35
CA ALA A 367 11.17 11.18 -29.20
C ALA A 367 10.67 9.94 -28.47
N ALA A 368 9.48 9.50 -28.83
CA ALA A 368 8.92 8.21 -28.43
C ALA A 368 8.23 7.59 -29.64
N PHE A 369 8.45 6.30 -29.87
CA PHE A 369 7.81 5.54 -30.96
C PHE A 369 8.06 6.14 -32.35
N GLY A 370 9.19 6.82 -32.53
CA GLY A 370 9.56 7.51 -33.78
C GLY A 370 8.87 8.85 -34.01
N LEU A 371 8.13 9.38 -33.02
CA LEU A 371 7.46 10.67 -33.07
C LEU A 371 8.13 11.65 -32.10
N GLN A 372 8.24 12.92 -32.48
CA GLN A 372 8.70 13.98 -31.58
C GLN A 372 7.65 14.21 -30.49
N VAL A 373 8.07 14.17 -29.22
CA VAL A 373 7.22 14.45 -28.06
C VAL A 373 7.49 15.88 -27.64
N ARG A 374 6.42 16.67 -27.50
CA ARG A 374 6.49 18.06 -27.01
C ARG A 374 6.16 18.19 -25.53
N GLU A 375 5.38 17.25 -25.01
CA GLU A 375 4.90 17.27 -23.63
C GLU A 375 4.66 15.86 -23.09
N VAL A 376 5.05 15.65 -21.84
CA VAL A 376 4.72 14.46 -21.04
C VAL A 376 3.83 14.91 -19.88
N ILE A 377 2.74 14.19 -19.65
CA ILE A 377 1.83 14.40 -18.53
C ILE A 377 1.88 13.15 -17.66
N VAL A 378 2.11 13.35 -16.36
CA VAL A 378 2.19 12.27 -15.37
C VAL A 378 1.27 12.56 -14.18
N PRO A 379 0.81 11.50 -13.48
CA PRO A 379 -0.11 11.64 -12.37
C PRO A 379 0.53 12.36 -11.19
N GLY A 380 -0.27 13.20 -10.53
CA GLY A 380 -0.07 13.68 -9.17
C GLY A 380 -1.14 13.07 -8.25
N THR A 381 -2.36 13.60 -8.32
CA THR A 381 -3.54 13.04 -7.64
C THR A 381 -4.57 12.44 -8.61
N GLN A 382 -4.41 12.67 -9.92
CA GLN A 382 -5.24 12.05 -10.96
C GLN A 382 -4.45 10.97 -11.67
N ASP A 383 -5.14 9.88 -11.99
CA ASP A 383 -4.61 8.66 -12.62
C ASP A 383 -4.58 8.79 -14.16
N LEU A 384 -3.69 9.66 -14.66
CA LEU A 384 -3.50 9.89 -16.11
C LEU A 384 -2.02 9.97 -16.50
N HIS A 385 -1.66 9.20 -17.52
CA HIS A 385 -0.40 9.36 -18.24
C HIS A 385 -0.67 9.73 -19.69
N ALA A 386 0.07 10.71 -20.21
CA ALA A 386 -0.05 11.09 -21.62
C ALA A 386 1.27 11.55 -22.26
N LEU A 387 1.37 11.31 -23.56
CA LEU A 387 2.38 11.84 -24.47
C LEU A 387 1.70 12.72 -25.51
N ALA A 388 2.06 14.00 -25.57
CA ALA A 388 1.67 14.85 -26.68
C ALA A 388 2.77 14.85 -27.75
N PHE A 389 2.41 14.45 -28.97
CA PHE A 389 3.30 14.44 -30.12
C PHE A 389 3.17 15.72 -30.93
N ASP A 390 4.29 16.17 -31.50
CA ASP A 390 4.33 17.21 -32.54
C ASP A 390 4.09 16.61 -33.93
N ALA A 391 3.04 15.80 -34.04
CA ALA A 391 2.64 15.13 -35.28
C ALA A 391 1.12 15.09 -35.38
N PRO A 392 0.52 15.37 -36.57
CA PRO A 392 -0.91 15.23 -36.79
C PRO A 392 -1.39 13.80 -36.53
N LEU A 393 -2.65 13.65 -36.12
CA LEU A 393 -3.23 12.37 -35.71
C LEU A 393 -3.01 11.23 -36.72
N VAL A 394 -3.16 11.49 -38.02
CA VAL A 394 -3.02 10.46 -39.06
C VAL A 394 -1.58 9.93 -39.14
N GLU A 395 -0.59 10.81 -38.98
CA GLU A 395 0.82 10.43 -38.98
C GLU A 395 1.17 9.66 -37.71
N ALA A 396 0.72 10.16 -36.56
CA ALA A 396 0.91 9.47 -35.28
C ALA A 396 0.28 8.08 -35.27
N GLN A 397 -0.96 7.94 -35.77
CA GLN A 397 -1.64 6.65 -35.92
C GLN A 397 -0.85 5.67 -36.78
N LYS A 398 -0.23 6.14 -37.87
CA LYS A 398 0.60 5.31 -38.73
C LYS A 398 1.85 4.80 -37.98
N ALA A 399 2.55 5.68 -37.28
CA ALA A 399 3.75 5.31 -36.49
C ALA A 399 3.40 4.34 -35.35
N ILE A 400 2.37 4.66 -34.57
CA ILE A 400 1.89 3.85 -33.45
C ILE A 400 1.39 2.47 -33.93
N LYS A 401 0.62 2.41 -35.02
CA LYS A 401 0.18 1.13 -35.62
C LYS A 401 1.34 0.27 -36.09
N SER A 402 2.37 0.88 -36.68
CA SER A 402 3.58 0.15 -37.09
C SER A 402 4.32 -0.45 -35.90
N ARG A 403 4.26 0.18 -34.71
CA ARG A 403 4.96 -0.27 -33.52
C ARG A 403 4.16 -1.30 -32.70
N PHE A 404 2.87 -1.06 -32.51
CA PHE A 404 2.02 -1.82 -31.58
C PHE A 404 0.98 -2.71 -32.28
N GLY A 405 0.84 -2.62 -33.60
CA GLY A 405 -0.20 -3.32 -34.36
C GLY A 405 -1.60 -2.70 -34.22
N SER A 406 -1.76 -1.65 -33.40
CA SER A 406 -2.99 -0.91 -33.16
C SER A 406 -2.75 0.59 -33.35
N ASP A 407 -3.72 1.32 -33.89
CA ASP A 407 -3.68 2.78 -34.01
C ASP A 407 -4.33 3.50 -32.82
N PHE A 408 -4.77 2.75 -31.80
CA PHE A 408 -5.35 3.24 -30.55
C PHE A 408 -6.46 4.27 -30.74
N ARG A 409 -7.38 4.01 -31.70
CA ARG A 409 -8.57 4.85 -31.84
C ARG A 409 -9.40 4.86 -30.55
N PRO A 410 -10.08 5.99 -30.24
CA PRO A 410 -11.02 6.06 -29.13
C PRO A 410 -12.02 4.90 -29.15
N SER A 411 -12.19 4.24 -28.03
CA SER A 411 -13.03 3.05 -27.88
C SER A 411 -13.75 3.04 -26.53
N ALA A 412 -14.65 2.07 -26.31
CA ALA A 412 -15.26 1.90 -24.99
C ALA A 412 -14.21 1.51 -23.94
N SER A 413 -13.28 0.61 -24.30
CA SER A 413 -12.18 0.19 -23.43
C SER A 413 -11.21 1.32 -23.10
N SER A 414 -10.97 2.27 -24.01
CA SER A 414 -10.12 3.41 -23.67
C SER A 414 -10.79 4.39 -22.70
N ARG A 415 -12.10 4.60 -22.86
CA ARG A 415 -12.89 5.41 -21.92
C ARG A 415 -12.99 4.81 -20.53
N SER A 416 -12.88 3.49 -20.39
CA SER A 416 -12.83 2.80 -19.09
C SER A 416 -11.41 2.61 -18.55
N GLY A 417 -10.38 3.13 -19.23
CA GLY A 417 -8.98 3.01 -18.81
C GLY A 417 -8.35 1.62 -19.06
N GLU A 418 -9.00 0.75 -19.83
CA GLU A 418 -8.51 -0.59 -20.15
C GLU A 418 -7.58 -0.60 -21.37
N ALA A 419 -7.57 0.46 -22.17
CA ALA A 419 -6.76 0.59 -23.37
C ALA A 419 -6.30 2.04 -23.58
N PRO A 420 -5.15 2.26 -24.25
CA PRO A 420 -4.73 3.60 -24.61
C PRO A 420 -5.64 4.20 -25.69
N GLU A 421 -5.63 5.53 -25.75
CA GLU A 421 -6.34 6.31 -26.75
C GLU A 421 -5.43 7.38 -27.37
N LEU A 422 -5.44 7.45 -28.70
CA LEU A 422 -4.72 8.44 -29.50
C LEU A 422 -5.72 9.39 -30.15
N THR A 423 -5.68 10.66 -29.76
CA THR A 423 -6.59 11.71 -30.23
C THR A 423 -5.84 12.89 -30.84
N ALA A 424 -6.54 13.68 -31.65
CA ALA A 424 -5.98 14.94 -32.16
C ALA A 424 -6.01 16.00 -31.07
N THR A 425 -5.01 16.88 -31.06
CA THR A 425 -5.05 18.09 -30.23
C THR A 425 -6.14 19.03 -30.75
N ARG A 426 -6.61 19.96 -29.90
CA ARG A 426 -7.71 20.88 -30.25
C ARG A 426 -7.44 21.73 -31.50
N ASP A 427 -6.18 22.06 -31.76
CA ASP A 427 -5.75 22.81 -32.94
C ASP A 427 -5.50 21.93 -34.18
N GLY A 428 -5.61 20.61 -34.05
CA GLY A 428 -5.41 19.63 -35.12
C GLY A 428 -3.96 19.46 -35.60
N LYS A 429 -3.01 20.19 -35.00
CA LYS A 429 -1.60 20.18 -35.44
C LYS A 429 -0.78 19.06 -34.79
N GLY A 430 -1.21 18.60 -33.62
CA GLY A 430 -0.57 17.53 -32.87
C GLY A 430 -1.55 16.40 -32.55
N SER A 431 -1.05 15.47 -31.75
CA SER A 431 -1.84 14.36 -31.23
C SER A 431 -1.44 14.05 -29.79
N VAL A 432 -2.33 13.40 -29.05
CA VAL A 432 -2.10 12.99 -27.66
C VAL A 432 -2.43 11.51 -27.53
N LEU A 433 -1.44 10.73 -27.10
CA LEU A 433 -1.62 9.35 -26.67
C LEU A 433 -1.75 9.33 -25.15
N LEU A 434 -2.88 8.86 -24.65
CA LEU A 434 -3.21 8.89 -23.24
C LEU A 434 -3.72 7.55 -22.74
N CYS A 435 -3.56 7.34 -21.44
CA CYS A 435 -4.12 6.24 -20.68
C CYS A 435 -4.75 6.80 -19.42
N HIS A 436 -6.06 6.61 -19.28
CA HIS A 436 -6.75 6.78 -18.02
C HIS A 436 -6.45 5.52 -17.20
N GLU A 437 -5.85 5.67 -16.02
CA GLU A 437 -5.76 4.55 -15.10
C GLU A 437 -7.12 4.39 -14.41
N ARG A 438 -7.56 3.13 -14.31
CA ARG A 438 -8.91 2.78 -13.86
C ARG A 438 -9.08 3.33 -12.45
N GLU A 439 -10.00 4.29 -12.27
CA GLU A 439 -10.48 4.66 -10.94
C GLU A 439 -10.82 3.35 -10.23
N GLY A 440 -10.04 3.03 -9.20
CA GLY A 440 -10.24 1.83 -8.41
C GLY A 440 -11.64 1.90 -7.81
N GLY A 441 -12.62 1.33 -8.49
CA GLY A 441 -13.87 0.95 -7.88
C GLY A 441 -13.53 -0.04 -6.79
N GLU A 442 -13.50 0.45 -5.55
CA GLU A 442 -13.40 -0.33 -4.31
C GLU A 442 -14.39 -1.49 -4.28
#